data_AF-D3AL61-F1
#
_entry.id   AF-D3AL61-F1
#
_cell.length_a   1.000
_cell.length_b   1.000
_cell.length_c   1.000
_cell.angle_alpha   90.00
_cell.angle_beta   90.00
_cell.angle_gamma   90.00
#
_symmetry.space_group_name_H-M   'P 1'
#
loop_
_entity.id
_entity.type
_entity.pdbx_description
1 polymer ?
#
loop_
_entity_poly.entity_id
_entity_poly.type
_entity_poly.pdbx_seq_one_letter_code
_entity_poly.pdbx_strand_id
1 'polypeptide(L)'
;LSELGVKTVLHYSFPRHLAIATKLAYHDNLKAKCEELGITFVDVTTPDPTSDAGTTGTQQFVLEDVPKKLDEYGEMTAFYGTNLSQTEPIIKTLADRQEGYYLIIKDPSPTFYANPLGIEIPEEYAGDYDYLNKQIVEKAAEKNMTGHFTGWPLSVTNMSLRGGVQYCMDYLDGKTDGKVDIGTLQTILTNLAGEGASVTLYENYDNYFAVTAPNMTY
;
A
#
# COMPACT_ATOMS: atom_id res chain seq x y z
N LEU A 1 4.26 -10.36 -6.54
CA LEU A 1 4.52 -10.18 -8.00
C LEU A 1 4.43 -11.51 -8.74
N SER A 2 5.36 -12.46 -8.56
CA SER A 2 5.33 -13.74 -9.27
C SER A 2 4.10 -14.60 -8.95
N GLU A 3 3.69 -14.64 -7.68
CA GLU A 3 2.49 -15.36 -7.24
C GLU A 3 1.19 -14.82 -7.87
N LEU A 4 1.18 -13.53 -8.24
CA LEU A 4 0.04 -12.87 -8.89
C LEU A 4 0.06 -13.05 -10.41
N GLY A 5 1.09 -13.67 -11.00
CA GLY A 5 1.20 -13.85 -12.46
C GLY A 5 1.57 -12.59 -13.25
N VAL A 6 1.87 -11.48 -12.57
CA VAL A 6 2.19 -10.17 -13.16
C VAL A 6 3.33 -10.27 -14.18
N LYS A 7 3.15 -9.62 -15.34
CA LYS A 7 4.13 -9.54 -16.45
C LYS A 7 4.71 -8.15 -16.65
N THR A 8 3.97 -7.12 -16.26
CA THR A 8 4.40 -5.72 -16.34
C THR A 8 4.08 -5.00 -15.05
N VAL A 9 4.98 -4.14 -14.58
CA VAL A 9 4.76 -3.21 -13.46
C VAL A 9 4.92 -1.79 -13.98
N LEU A 10 3.89 -0.96 -13.78
CA LEU A 10 3.94 0.47 -14.05
C LEU A 10 4.09 1.26 -12.76
N HIS A 11 5.13 2.07 -12.72
CA HIS A 11 5.47 2.93 -11.59
C HIS A 11 5.12 4.39 -11.91
N TYR A 12 4.03 4.88 -11.31
CA TYR A 12 3.53 6.23 -11.49
C TYR A 12 4.18 7.19 -10.48
N SER A 13 4.95 8.15 -10.98
CA SER A 13 5.65 9.12 -10.14
C SER A 13 5.89 10.46 -10.85
N PHE A 14 6.60 11.36 -10.17
CA PHE A 14 6.96 12.67 -10.69
C PHE A 14 8.31 13.11 -10.11
N PRO A 15 9.03 14.05 -10.76
CA PRO A 15 10.44 14.35 -10.43
C PRO A 15 10.69 14.69 -8.96
N ARG A 16 9.80 15.47 -8.34
CA ARG A 16 9.94 15.84 -6.91
C ARG A 16 9.89 14.62 -5.98
N HIS A 17 9.10 13.60 -6.29
CA HIS A 17 9.10 12.36 -5.51
C HIS A 17 10.36 11.54 -5.75
N LEU A 18 10.83 11.45 -6.99
CA LEU A 18 12.07 10.73 -7.32
C LEU A 18 13.33 11.43 -6.79
N ALA A 19 13.23 12.71 -6.41
CA ALA A 19 14.30 13.42 -5.70
C ALA A 19 14.39 13.07 -4.19
N ILE A 20 13.40 12.36 -3.62
CA ILE A 20 13.43 11.92 -2.22
C ILE A 20 14.16 10.57 -2.15
N ALA A 21 15.25 10.51 -1.38
CA ALA A 21 16.14 9.35 -1.32
C ALA A 21 15.42 8.03 -1.03
N THR A 22 14.49 8.00 -0.07
CA THR A 22 13.74 6.78 0.28
C THR A 22 12.79 6.33 -0.84
N LYS A 23 12.22 7.26 -1.59
CA LYS A 23 11.34 6.94 -2.73
C LYS A 23 12.13 6.45 -3.94
N LEU A 24 13.30 7.06 -4.19
CA LEU A 24 14.23 6.60 -5.21
C LEU A 24 14.73 5.18 -4.90
N ALA A 25 15.12 4.93 -3.65
CA ALA A 25 15.53 3.60 -3.21
C ALA A 25 14.40 2.56 -3.39
N TYR A 26 13.16 2.91 -3.03
CA TYR A 26 12.00 2.03 -3.28
C TYR A 26 11.81 1.73 -4.77
N HIS A 27 11.87 2.76 -5.62
CA HIS A 27 11.79 2.61 -7.07
C HIS A 27 12.87 1.66 -7.61
N ASP A 28 14.14 1.91 -7.25
CA ASP A 28 15.28 1.13 -7.74
C ASP A 28 15.21 -0.33 -7.27
N ASN A 29 14.78 -0.55 -6.02
CA ASN A 29 14.56 -1.89 -5.47
C ASN A 29 13.43 -2.63 -6.21
N LEU A 30 12.32 -1.95 -6.48
CA LEU A 30 11.19 -2.53 -7.23
C LEU A 30 11.61 -2.87 -8.66
N LYS A 31 12.35 -1.98 -9.33
CA LYS A 31 12.88 -2.18 -10.67
C LYS A 31 13.85 -3.36 -10.74
N ALA A 32 14.82 -3.41 -9.83
CA ALA A 32 15.77 -4.52 -9.74
C ALA A 32 15.06 -5.86 -9.48
N LYS A 33 14.02 -5.85 -8.62
CA LYS A 33 13.23 -7.05 -8.37
C LYS A 33 12.42 -7.49 -9.60
N CYS A 34 11.88 -6.54 -10.38
CA CYS A 34 11.21 -6.86 -11.63
C CYS A 34 12.19 -7.50 -12.63
N GLU A 35 13.40 -6.97 -12.76
CA GLU A 35 14.45 -7.53 -13.63
C GLU A 35 14.81 -8.98 -13.22
N GLU A 36 15.04 -9.22 -11.93
CA GLU A 36 15.32 -10.56 -11.38
C GLU A 36 14.20 -11.56 -11.72
N LEU A 37 12.95 -11.11 -11.69
CA LEU A 37 11.76 -11.92 -11.94
C LEU A 37 11.37 -12.02 -13.43
N GLY A 38 12.09 -11.32 -14.33
CA GLY A 38 11.73 -11.25 -15.75
C GLY A 38 10.41 -10.50 -16.01
N ILE A 39 10.08 -9.53 -15.17
CA ILE A 39 8.89 -8.66 -15.26
C ILE A 39 9.30 -7.34 -15.91
N THR A 40 8.52 -6.89 -16.89
CA THR A 40 8.76 -5.58 -17.54
C THR A 40 8.46 -4.47 -16.54
N PHE A 41 9.40 -3.56 -16.32
CA PHE A 41 9.21 -2.38 -15.46
C PHE A 41 9.12 -1.11 -16.31
N VAL A 42 8.08 -0.30 -16.11
CA VAL A 42 7.81 0.90 -16.90
C VAL A 42 7.57 2.09 -15.97
N ASP A 43 8.34 3.16 -16.18
CA ASP A 43 8.13 4.43 -15.49
C ASP A 43 7.08 5.28 -16.21
N VAL A 44 6.15 5.83 -15.45
CA VAL A 44 5.15 6.80 -15.92
C VAL A 44 5.30 8.10 -15.14
N THR A 45 5.59 9.19 -15.87
CA THR A 45 5.64 10.53 -15.29
C THR A 45 4.24 11.14 -15.26
N THR A 46 3.70 11.36 -14.07
CA THR A 46 2.43 12.09 -13.87
C THR A 46 2.69 13.57 -13.60
N PRO A 47 1.65 14.43 -13.70
CA PRO A 47 1.69 15.75 -13.07
C PRO A 47 1.99 15.66 -11.57
N ASP A 48 2.65 16.67 -11.05
CA ASP A 48 2.84 16.84 -9.61
C ASP A 48 1.56 17.45 -9.00
N PRO A 49 0.91 16.81 -8.02
CA PRO A 49 -0.33 17.32 -7.43
C PRO A 49 -0.17 18.64 -6.67
N THR A 50 1.07 19.08 -6.41
CA THR A 50 1.36 20.39 -5.81
C THR A 50 1.80 21.44 -6.84
N SER A 51 1.81 21.11 -8.14
CA SER A 51 2.03 22.06 -9.23
C SER A 51 0.72 22.78 -9.62
N ASP A 52 0.77 23.65 -10.62
CA ASP A 52 -0.40 24.35 -11.17
C ASP A 52 -1.49 23.39 -11.69
N ALA A 53 -1.14 22.15 -12.06
CA ALA A 53 -2.11 21.13 -12.45
C ALA A 53 -2.96 20.65 -11.26
N GLY A 54 -2.42 20.72 -10.03
CA GLY A 54 -3.07 20.30 -8.81
C GLY A 54 -3.42 18.81 -8.74
N THR A 55 -4.12 18.45 -7.65
CA THR A 55 -4.68 17.12 -7.45
C THR A 55 -5.58 16.70 -8.62
N THR A 56 -6.45 17.59 -9.09
CA THR A 56 -7.40 17.31 -10.19
C THR A 56 -6.69 16.98 -11.49
N GLY A 57 -5.67 17.75 -11.87
CA GLY A 57 -4.90 17.48 -13.09
C GLY A 57 -4.13 16.16 -13.02
N THR A 58 -3.62 15.81 -11.84
CA THR A 58 -2.97 14.51 -11.60
C THR A 58 -3.96 13.36 -11.73
N GLN A 59 -5.13 13.48 -11.09
CA GLN A 59 -6.17 12.46 -11.15
C GLN A 59 -6.70 12.26 -12.58
N GLN A 60 -6.94 13.35 -13.31
CA GLN A 60 -7.41 13.29 -14.69
C GLN A 60 -6.40 12.61 -15.61
N PHE A 61 -5.10 12.94 -15.48
CA PHE A 61 -4.05 12.25 -16.23
C PHE A 61 -4.09 10.74 -16.01
N VAL A 62 -4.22 10.31 -14.75
CA VAL A 62 -4.25 8.88 -14.39
C VAL A 62 -5.50 8.18 -14.95
N LEU A 63 -6.67 8.81 -14.87
CA LEU A 63 -7.91 8.28 -15.44
C LEU A 63 -7.83 8.08 -16.96
N GLU A 64 -7.03 8.90 -17.66
CA GLU A 64 -6.81 8.79 -19.11
C GLU A 64 -5.69 7.83 -19.49
N ASP A 65 -4.66 7.70 -18.66
CA ASP A 65 -3.45 6.94 -18.97
C ASP A 65 -3.58 5.45 -18.60
N VAL A 66 -4.14 5.13 -17.42
CA VAL A 66 -4.26 3.73 -16.95
C VAL A 66 -4.99 2.83 -17.97
N PRO A 67 -6.12 3.23 -18.59
CA PRO A 67 -6.77 2.41 -19.62
C PRO A 67 -5.87 2.16 -20.82
N LYS A 68 -5.13 3.18 -21.28
CA LYS A 68 -4.19 3.05 -22.41
C LYS A 68 -3.06 2.08 -22.07
N LYS A 69 -2.61 2.06 -20.82
CA LYS A 69 -1.59 1.14 -20.34
C LYS A 69 -2.07 -0.29 -20.20
N LEU A 70 -3.33 -0.49 -19.80
CA LEU A 70 -3.95 -1.81 -19.88
C LEU A 70 -4.07 -2.29 -21.33
N ASP A 71 -4.47 -1.42 -22.26
CA ASP A 71 -4.56 -1.78 -23.68
C ASP A 71 -3.17 -2.07 -24.30
N GLU A 72 -2.11 -1.39 -23.83
CA GLU A 72 -0.72 -1.56 -24.30
C GLU A 72 -0.04 -2.81 -23.72
N TYR A 73 -0.21 -3.09 -22.43
CA TYR A 73 0.54 -4.13 -21.71
C TYR A 73 -0.31 -5.35 -21.29
N GLY A 74 -1.63 -5.28 -21.43
CA GLY A 74 -2.58 -6.36 -21.12
C GLY A 74 -3.01 -6.43 -19.65
N GLU A 75 -3.92 -7.35 -19.35
CA GLU A 75 -4.53 -7.54 -18.02
C GLU A 75 -3.55 -7.98 -16.92
N MET A 76 -2.41 -8.60 -17.28
CA MET A 76 -1.39 -9.08 -16.35
C MET A 76 -0.42 -7.96 -15.94
N THR A 77 -0.97 -6.76 -15.77
CA THR A 77 -0.23 -5.52 -15.54
C THR A 77 -0.54 -4.98 -14.16
N ALA A 78 0.49 -4.75 -13.36
CA ALA A 78 0.36 -4.19 -12.03
C ALA A 78 0.74 -2.71 -11.99
N PHE A 79 0.05 -1.96 -11.15
CA PHE A 79 0.19 -0.52 -11.03
C PHE A 79 0.61 -0.15 -9.60
N TYR A 80 1.48 0.85 -9.50
CA TYR A 80 1.88 1.46 -8.24
C TYR A 80 1.96 2.98 -8.39
N GLY A 81 1.32 3.71 -7.47
CA GLY A 81 1.37 5.17 -7.40
C GLY A 81 2.14 5.65 -6.18
N THR A 82 3.08 6.58 -6.39
CA THR A 82 3.83 7.24 -5.32
C THR A 82 3.07 8.36 -4.61
N ASN A 83 1.81 8.66 -4.98
CA ASN A 83 0.94 9.66 -4.37
C ASN A 83 -0.54 9.21 -4.33
N LEU A 84 -1.30 9.66 -3.32
CA LEU A 84 -2.72 9.33 -3.19
C LEU A 84 -3.58 9.86 -4.35
N SER A 85 -3.20 11.01 -4.94
CA SER A 85 -3.83 11.54 -6.15
C SER A 85 -3.67 10.62 -7.36
N GLN A 86 -2.78 9.63 -7.31
CA GLN A 86 -2.65 8.57 -8.31
C GLN A 86 -3.37 7.30 -7.86
N THR A 87 -3.25 6.92 -6.57
CA THR A 87 -3.82 5.69 -6.01
C THR A 87 -5.31 5.52 -6.29
N GLU A 88 -6.14 6.51 -5.91
CA GLU A 88 -7.60 6.40 -6.06
C GLU A 88 -8.03 6.20 -7.52
N PRO A 89 -7.62 7.05 -8.49
CA PRO A 89 -8.01 6.86 -9.88
C PRO A 89 -7.44 5.57 -10.49
N ILE A 90 -6.25 5.11 -10.10
CA ILE A 90 -5.76 3.79 -10.54
C ILE A 90 -6.74 2.70 -10.10
N ILE A 91 -6.98 2.56 -8.78
CA ILE A 91 -7.85 1.49 -8.24
C ILE A 91 -9.22 1.55 -8.89
N LYS A 92 -9.81 2.75 -9.02
CA LYS A 92 -11.10 2.93 -9.68
C LYS A 92 -11.08 2.41 -11.12
N THR A 93 -10.08 2.81 -11.91
CA THR A 93 -9.98 2.39 -13.31
C THR A 93 -9.79 0.88 -13.43
N LEU A 94 -8.93 0.27 -12.60
CA LEU A 94 -8.74 -1.19 -12.60
C LEU A 94 -10.05 -1.92 -12.28
N ALA A 95 -10.77 -1.44 -11.27
CA ALA A 95 -12.03 -2.03 -10.82
C ALA A 95 -13.17 -1.87 -11.85
N ASP A 96 -13.18 -0.76 -12.59
CA ASP A 96 -14.16 -0.50 -13.65
C ASP A 96 -13.82 -1.25 -14.95
N ARG A 97 -12.53 -1.46 -15.24
CA ARG A 97 -12.04 -2.26 -16.37
C ARG A 97 -12.08 -3.76 -16.11
N GLN A 98 -12.12 -4.17 -14.83
CA GLN A 98 -11.99 -5.57 -14.41
C GLN A 98 -10.67 -6.20 -14.86
N GLU A 99 -9.59 -5.41 -14.86
CA GLU A 99 -8.28 -5.77 -15.41
C GLU A 99 -7.16 -5.18 -14.56
N GLY A 100 -5.99 -5.80 -14.59
CA GLY A 100 -4.78 -5.31 -13.92
C GLY A 100 -4.77 -5.54 -12.41
N TYR A 101 -3.67 -5.14 -11.78
CA TYR A 101 -3.41 -5.36 -10.35
C TYR A 101 -2.98 -4.07 -9.69
N TYR A 102 -3.36 -3.84 -8.43
CA TYR A 102 -2.80 -2.77 -7.61
C TYR A 102 -1.84 -3.36 -6.58
N LEU A 103 -0.56 -2.93 -6.59
CA LEU A 103 0.53 -3.61 -5.88
C LEU A 103 0.60 -3.41 -4.37
N ILE A 104 0.38 -2.18 -3.91
CA ILE A 104 0.24 -1.79 -2.51
C ILE A 104 0.10 -0.26 -2.49
N ILE A 105 -0.61 0.26 -1.51
CA ILE A 105 -0.71 1.71 -1.29
C ILE A 105 0.58 2.18 -0.63
N LYS A 106 1.17 3.28 -1.13
CA LYS A 106 2.46 3.80 -0.61
C LYS A 106 2.49 4.01 0.91
N ASP A 107 1.35 4.43 1.46
CA ASP A 107 1.08 4.53 2.89
C ASP A 107 0.04 3.44 3.17
N PRO A 108 0.47 2.22 3.55
CA PRO A 108 -0.44 1.09 3.60
C PRO A 108 -1.60 1.39 4.54
N SER A 109 -2.81 1.41 3.99
CA SER A 109 -4.06 1.58 4.72
C SER A 109 -5.22 1.09 3.85
N PRO A 110 -6.08 0.18 4.35
CA PRO A 110 -7.26 -0.25 3.60
C PRO A 110 -8.26 0.88 3.35
N THR A 111 -8.21 1.98 4.13
CA THR A 111 -9.14 3.12 3.99
C THR A 111 -9.14 3.74 2.58
N PHE A 112 -8.03 3.65 1.84
CA PHE A 112 -7.95 4.20 0.49
C PHE A 112 -8.66 3.35 -0.58
N TYR A 113 -9.13 2.16 -0.24
CA TYR A 113 -9.98 1.36 -1.13
C TYR A 113 -11.46 1.76 -1.06
N ALA A 114 -11.89 2.43 0.01
CA ALA A 114 -13.31 2.67 0.25
C ALA A 114 -13.96 3.50 -0.86
N ASN A 115 -13.43 4.70 -1.13
CA ASN A 115 -13.94 5.59 -2.18
C ASN A 115 -13.90 4.99 -3.59
N PRO A 116 -12.75 4.48 -4.11
CA PRO A 116 -12.69 3.97 -5.48
C PRO A 116 -13.53 2.70 -5.71
N LEU A 117 -13.82 1.92 -4.66
CA LEU A 117 -14.69 0.74 -4.74
C LEU A 117 -16.16 1.05 -4.40
N GLY A 118 -16.50 2.28 -4.02
CA GLY A 118 -17.86 2.67 -3.64
C GLY A 118 -18.34 2.01 -2.34
N ILE A 119 -17.46 1.86 -1.36
CA ILE A 119 -17.77 1.35 -0.02
C ILE A 119 -18.23 2.53 0.84
N GLU A 120 -19.44 2.41 1.37
CA GLU A 120 -19.95 3.29 2.43
C GLU A 120 -19.70 2.62 3.77
N ILE A 121 -19.13 3.36 4.73
CA ILE A 121 -18.85 2.86 6.08
C ILE A 121 -19.90 3.45 7.02
N PRO A 122 -20.81 2.65 7.58
CA PRO A 122 -21.76 3.11 8.59
C PRO A 122 -21.04 3.65 9.83
N GLU A 123 -21.67 4.58 10.54
CA GLU A 123 -21.06 5.25 11.70
C GLU A 123 -20.65 4.25 12.79
N GLU A 124 -21.42 3.19 13.01
CA GLU A 124 -21.12 2.16 14.00
C GLU A 124 -19.85 1.34 13.67
N TYR A 125 -19.39 1.36 12.42
CA TYR A 125 -18.17 0.70 11.96
C TYR A 125 -17.03 1.70 11.70
N ALA A 126 -17.16 2.95 12.15
CA ALA A 126 -16.12 3.95 12.00
C ALA A 126 -14.82 3.50 12.71
N GLY A 127 -13.76 3.29 11.93
CA GLY A 127 -12.47 2.80 12.45
C GLY A 127 -12.39 1.28 12.63
N ASP A 128 -13.43 0.53 12.26
CA ASP A 128 -13.40 -0.93 12.22
C ASP A 128 -12.72 -1.43 10.93
N TYR A 129 -11.45 -1.83 11.08
CA TYR A 129 -10.64 -2.34 9.98
C TYR A 129 -11.07 -3.73 9.52
N ASP A 130 -11.63 -4.57 10.40
CA ASP A 130 -12.08 -5.91 10.05
C ASP A 130 -13.34 -5.82 9.17
N TYR A 131 -14.28 -4.95 9.55
CA TYR A 131 -15.44 -4.62 8.72
C TYR A 131 -15.02 -4.07 7.36
N LEU A 132 -14.12 -3.08 7.34
CA LEU A 132 -13.65 -2.47 6.10
C LEU A 132 -12.97 -3.50 5.18
N ASN A 133 -12.06 -4.32 5.70
CA ASN A 133 -11.38 -5.35 4.92
C ASN A 133 -12.37 -6.33 4.31
N LYS A 134 -13.40 -6.75 5.08
CA LYS A 134 -14.48 -7.58 4.56
C LYS A 134 -15.24 -6.91 3.42
N GLN A 135 -15.57 -5.62 3.55
CA GLN A 135 -16.23 -4.85 2.48
C GLN A 135 -15.35 -4.74 1.22
N ILE A 136 -14.03 -4.59 1.38
CA ILE A 136 -13.10 -4.54 0.23
C ILE A 136 -13.11 -5.89 -0.51
N VAL A 137 -13.05 -7.03 0.20
CA VAL A 137 -13.16 -8.37 -0.41
C VAL A 137 -14.49 -8.52 -1.16
N GLU A 138 -15.61 -8.14 -0.54
CA GLU A 138 -16.95 -8.23 -1.15
C GLU A 138 -17.03 -7.37 -2.42
N LYS A 139 -16.54 -6.12 -2.39
CA LYS A 139 -16.53 -5.24 -3.57
C LYS A 139 -15.57 -5.68 -4.66
N ALA A 140 -14.41 -6.24 -4.30
CA ALA A 140 -13.51 -6.84 -5.27
C ALA A 140 -14.20 -8.01 -5.99
N ALA A 141 -14.88 -8.90 -5.25
CA ALA A 141 -15.62 -10.02 -5.81
C ALA A 141 -16.79 -9.57 -6.72
N GLU A 142 -17.60 -8.59 -6.29
CA GLU A 142 -18.69 -8.00 -7.11
C GLU A 142 -18.18 -7.45 -8.44
N LYS A 143 -16.94 -6.97 -8.48
CA LYS A 143 -16.29 -6.42 -9.67
C LYS A 143 -15.43 -7.43 -10.43
N ASN A 144 -15.49 -8.73 -10.13
CA ASN A 144 -14.63 -9.76 -10.73
C ASN A 144 -13.12 -9.51 -10.54
N MET A 145 -12.74 -8.88 -9.43
CA MET A 145 -11.38 -8.44 -9.11
C MET A 145 -10.81 -9.10 -7.85
N THR A 146 -11.38 -10.23 -7.41
CA THR A 146 -10.80 -11.02 -6.31
C THR A 146 -9.37 -11.43 -6.66
N GLY A 147 -8.41 -11.08 -5.82
CA GLY A 147 -7.00 -11.33 -6.06
C GLY A 147 -6.23 -10.16 -6.66
N HIS A 148 -6.91 -9.09 -7.10
CA HIS A 148 -6.30 -8.03 -7.90
C HIS A 148 -5.88 -6.80 -7.09
N PHE A 149 -6.34 -6.69 -5.84
CA PHE A 149 -5.98 -5.61 -4.95
C PHE A 149 -5.21 -6.15 -3.75
N THR A 150 -4.25 -5.37 -3.26
CA THR A 150 -3.37 -5.80 -2.17
C THR A 150 -3.20 -4.70 -1.14
N GLY A 151 -2.83 -5.06 0.08
CA GLY A 151 -2.63 -4.07 1.13
C GLY A 151 -2.26 -4.70 2.45
N TRP A 152 -2.42 -3.92 3.52
CA TRP A 152 -2.23 -4.38 4.89
C TRP A 152 -3.58 -4.49 5.59
N PRO A 153 -3.71 -5.37 6.60
CA PRO A 153 -4.95 -5.51 7.37
C PRO A 153 -5.31 -4.24 8.14
N LEU A 154 -4.32 -3.41 8.45
CA LEU A 154 -4.48 -2.21 9.23
C LEU A 154 -3.48 -1.14 8.74
N SER A 155 -3.81 0.13 8.94
CA SER A 155 -2.94 1.21 8.49
C SER A 155 -1.63 1.28 9.27
N VAL A 156 -0.52 1.58 8.58
CA VAL A 156 0.80 1.76 9.23
C VAL A 156 0.75 2.75 10.41
N THR A 157 -0.06 3.80 10.29
CA THR A 157 -0.31 4.77 11.35
C THR A 157 -0.98 4.14 12.58
N ASN A 158 -2.04 3.35 12.38
CA ASN A 158 -2.69 2.67 13.51
C ASN A 158 -1.78 1.62 14.13
N MET A 159 -0.94 0.97 13.32
CA MET A 159 -0.03 -0.08 13.81
C MET A 159 1.00 0.56 14.73
N SER A 160 1.56 1.68 14.29
CA SER A 160 2.52 2.46 15.06
C SER A 160 1.91 3.06 16.33
N LEU A 161 0.71 3.66 16.24
CA LEU A 161 0.07 4.31 17.39
C LEU A 161 -0.42 3.30 18.42
N ARG A 162 -1.23 2.31 18.02
CA ARG A 162 -1.77 1.30 18.94
C ARG A 162 -0.64 0.45 19.51
N GLY A 163 0.32 0.06 18.67
CA GLY A 163 1.48 -0.71 19.09
C GLY A 163 2.37 0.05 20.07
N GLY A 164 2.67 1.31 19.78
CA GLY A 164 3.47 2.17 20.65
C GLY A 164 2.79 2.44 22.00
N VAL A 165 1.48 2.70 22.02
CA VAL A 165 0.72 2.87 23.28
C VAL A 165 0.75 1.61 24.12
N GLN A 166 0.47 0.45 23.51
CA GLN A 166 0.52 -0.83 24.23
C GLN A 166 1.93 -1.12 24.77
N TYR A 167 2.96 -0.86 23.98
CA TYR A 167 4.35 -1.04 24.42
C TYR A 167 4.70 -0.13 25.61
N CYS A 168 4.27 1.13 25.59
CA CYS A 168 4.45 2.04 26.72
C CYS A 168 3.74 1.52 27.98
N MET A 169 2.52 0.99 27.85
CA MET A 169 1.80 0.38 28.97
C MET A 169 2.54 -0.84 29.51
N ASP A 170 3.03 -1.72 28.64
CA ASP A 170 3.78 -2.91 29.03
C ASP A 170 5.12 -2.56 29.71
N TYR A 171 5.82 -1.51 29.24
CA TYR A 171 7.01 -0.98 29.90
C TYR A 171 6.69 -0.46 31.32
N LEU A 172 5.62 0.32 31.48
CA LEU A 172 5.20 0.87 32.78
C LEU A 172 4.78 -0.23 33.76
N ASP A 173 4.22 -1.33 33.26
CA ASP A 173 3.87 -2.51 34.04
C ASP A 173 5.07 -3.42 34.34
N GLY A 174 6.28 -3.09 33.84
CA GLY A 174 7.49 -3.89 34.02
C GLY A 174 7.52 -5.18 33.21
N LYS A 175 6.82 -5.24 32.08
CA LYS A 175 6.70 -6.42 31.19
C LYS A 175 7.70 -6.44 30.03
N THR A 176 8.50 -5.40 29.85
CA THR A 176 9.53 -5.32 28.81
C THR A 176 10.93 -5.49 29.40
N ASP A 177 11.89 -5.96 28.59
CA ASP A 177 13.31 -5.92 28.94
C ASP A 177 13.90 -4.51 28.70
N GLY A 178 13.68 -3.63 29.67
CA GLY A 178 14.11 -2.24 29.58
C GLY A 178 13.33 -1.44 28.54
N LYS A 179 13.93 -0.37 28.02
CA LYS A 179 13.25 0.59 27.13
C LYS A 179 13.16 0.11 25.68
N VAL A 180 14.04 -0.79 25.27
CA VAL A 180 14.15 -1.29 23.90
C VAL A 180 14.07 -2.82 23.93
N ASP A 181 12.88 -3.33 23.70
CA ASP A 181 12.56 -4.75 23.68
C ASP A 181 11.82 -5.09 22.37
N ILE A 182 12.59 -5.52 21.38
CA ILE A 182 12.08 -5.87 20.05
C ILE A 182 11.12 -7.05 20.13
N GLY A 183 11.34 -8.00 21.04
CA GLY A 183 10.49 -9.19 21.19
C GLY A 183 9.10 -8.84 21.68
N THR A 184 9.01 -7.94 22.67
CA THR A 184 7.72 -7.43 23.14
C THR A 184 7.02 -6.60 22.06
N LEU A 185 7.74 -5.71 21.37
CA LEU A 185 7.15 -4.92 20.28
C LEU A 185 6.67 -5.81 19.12
N GLN A 186 7.44 -6.82 18.73
CA GLN A 186 7.07 -7.82 17.73
C GLN A 186 5.78 -8.55 18.11
N THR A 187 5.66 -8.99 19.36
CA THR A 187 4.46 -9.66 19.87
C THR A 187 3.23 -8.74 19.78
N ILE A 188 3.37 -7.48 20.19
CA ILE A 188 2.30 -6.49 20.13
C ILE A 188 1.84 -6.26 18.68
N LEU A 189 2.78 -6.04 17.75
CA LEU A 189 2.42 -5.80 16.35
C LEU A 189 1.82 -7.03 15.68
N THR A 190 2.28 -8.23 16.02
CA THR A 190 1.69 -9.49 15.53
C THR A 190 0.25 -9.66 16.01
N ASN A 191 -0.04 -9.32 17.27
CA ASN A 191 -1.42 -9.34 17.78
C ASN A 191 -2.33 -8.30 17.11
N LEU A 192 -1.76 -7.17 16.65
CA LEU A 192 -2.52 -6.10 16.00
C LEU A 192 -2.76 -6.32 14.50
N ALA A 193 -1.76 -6.86 13.79
CA ALA A 193 -1.75 -6.93 12.33
C ALA A 193 -1.72 -8.37 11.79
N GLY A 194 -1.60 -9.37 12.65
CA GLY A 194 -1.56 -10.78 12.30
C GLY A 194 -0.15 -11.34 12.09
N GLU A 195 -0.11 -12.67 11.93
CA GLU A 195 1.11 -13.43 11.63
C GLU A 195 1.79 -12.91 10.36
N GLY A 196 3.10 -12.66 10.44
CA GLY A 196 3.88 -12.03 9.36
C GLY A 196 4.13 -10.54 9.55
N ALA A 197 3.60 -9.91 10.60
CA ALA A 197 4.09 -8.62 11.04
C ALA A 197 5.58 -8.73 11.40
N SER A 198 6.38 -7.69 11.15
CA SER A 198 7.81 -7.70 11.49
C SER A 198 8.29 -6.37 12.06
N VAL A 199 9.25 -6.46 12.97
CA VAL A 199 9.98 -5.33 13.57
C VAL A 199 11.47 -5.57 13.35
N THR A 200 12.13 -4.62 12.72
CA THR A 200 13.58 -4.66 12.48
C THR A 200 14.22 -3.34 12.86
N LEU A 201 15.48 -3.34 13.28
CA LEU A 201 16.23 -2.10 13.45
C LEU A 201 16.40 -1.44 12.08
N TYR A 202 16.14 -0.15 12.04
CA TYR A 202 16.40 0.65 10.85
C TYR A 202 17.87 1.06 10.86
N GLU A 203 18.59 0.70 9.80
CA GLU A 203 20.01 1.02 9.64
C GLU A 203 20.83 0.61 10.89
N ASN A 204 21.65 1.53 11.40
CA ASN A 204 22.52 1.31 12.56
C ASN A 204 21.98 2.04 13.81
N TYR A 205 20.68 2.33 13.86
CA TYR A 205 20.07 2.96 15.03
C TYR A 205 19.74 1.90 16.09
N ASP A 206 19.96 2.23 17.36
CA ASP A 206 19.70 1.30 18.48
C ASP A 206 18.23 1.29 18.94
N ASN A 207 17.43 2.25 18.50
CA ASN A 207 16.08 2.51 19.01
C ASN A 207 15.11 3.04 17.95
N TYR A 208 15.43 2.84 16.66
CA TYR A 208 14.56 3.21 15.55
C TYR A 208 14.26 1.96 14.74
N PHE A 209 12.98 1.71 14.47
CA PHE A 209 12.52 0.45 13.90
C PHE A 209 11.81 0.66 12.57
N ALA A 210 12.09 -0.22 11.61
CA ALA A 210 11.24 -0.45 10.45
C ALA A 210 10.22 -1.54 10.80
N VAL A 211 8.97 -1.31 10.41
CA VAL A 211 7.86 -2.23 10.66
C VAL A 211 7.15 -2.59 9.37
N THR A 212 6.76 -3.86 9.25
CA THR A 212 5.92 -4.34 8.16
C THR A 212 4.73 -5.10 8.72
N ALA A 213 3.62 -5.10 8.00
CA ALA A 213 2.48 -5.99 8.25
C ALA A 213 2.46 -7.10 7.20
N PRO A 214 1.75 -8.21 7.43
CA PRO A 214 1.53 -9.20 6.40
C PRO A 214 0.81 -8.58 5.21
N ASN A 215 1.20 -8.99 4.01
CA ASN A 215 0.49 -8.57 2.81
C ASN A 215 -0.84 -9.33 2.73
N MET A 216 -1.91 -8.58 2.48
CA MET A 216 -3.21 -9.11 2.13
C MET A 216 -3.44 -8.98 0.63
N THR A 217 -4.24 -9.91 0.11
CA THR A 217 -4.83 -9.83 -1.21
C THR A 217 -6.35 -9.88 -1.03
N TYR A 218 -7.04 -8.89 -1.58
CA TYR A 218 -8.49 -8.77 -1.58
C TYR A 218 -9.08 -9.33 -2.86
#